data_AF-A0A1F2WBU2-F1
#
_entry.id   AF-A0A1F2WBU2-F1
#
_cell.length_a   1.000
_cell.length_b   1.000
_cell.length_c   1.000
_cell.angle_alpha   90.00
_cell.angle_beta   90.00
_cell.angle_gamma   90.00
#
_symmetry.space_group_name_H-M   'P 1'
#
loop_
_entity.id
_entity.type
_entity.pdbx_description
1 polymer ?
#
loop_
_entity_poly.entity_id
_entity_poly.type
_entity_poly.pdbx_seq_one_letter_code
_entity_poly.pdbx_strand_id
1 'polypeptide(L)'
;MEKMVKKLKNNDPYSSLISNLYSIGIFKSAINGLLSIIEKNDKYQTILLERQFIDNSNIYIESGYYFIQCFNCPCNENELKQFRNTLENIVKQKTKGNYMEVDPIIIAVGFSPDVLNFIYQYNRIQRRKPIQLFSYGE
;
A
#
# COMPACT_ATOMS: atom_id res chain seq x y z
N MET A 1 -14.30 -4.17 -14.34
CA MET A 1 -13.53 -3.29 -13.42
C MET A 1 -13.85 -3.54 -11.96
N GLU A 2 -15.09 -3.92 -11.58
CA GLU A 2 -15.50 -4.15 -10.18
C GLU A 2 -14.66 -5.17 -9.38
N LYS A 3 -14.00 -6.15 -10.02
CA LYS A 3 -13.15 -7.12 -9.31
C LYS A 3 -11.79 -6.57 -8.82
N MET A 4 -11.40 -5.35 -9.21
CA MET A 4 -10.07 -4.79 -8.89
C MET A 4 -10.02 -4.07 -7.54
N VAL A 5 -11.16 -3.53 -7.09
CA VAL A 5 -11.25 -2.78 -5.83
C VAL A 5 -11.92 -3.66 -4.78
N LYS A 6 -11.30 -3.79 -3.61
CA LYS A 6 -11.85 -4.56 -2.48
C LYS A 6 -12.46 -3.60 -1.46
N LYS A 7 -13.71 -3.84 -1.04
CA LYS A 7 -14.36 -3.01 -0.02
C LYS A 7 -13.94 -3.42 1.39
N LEU A 8 -13.51 -2.46 2.20
CA LEU A 8 -13.17 -2.64 3.62
C LEU A 8 -14.42 -2.46 4.49
N LYS A 9 -14.45 -3.16 5.61
CA LYS A 9 -15.46 -2.99 6.68
C LYS A 9 -14.95 -2.04 7.76
N ASN A 10 -14.41 -0.90 7.36
CA ASN A 10 -13.78 0.06 8.26
C ASN A 10 -13.97 1.47 7.70
N ASN A 11 -14.29 2.45 8.54
CA ASN A 11 -14.57 3.82 8.11
C ASN A 11 -13.39 4.80 8.34
N ASP A 12 -12.34 4.36 9.02
CA ASP A 12 -11.12 5.12 9.26
C ASP A 12 -9.87 4.21 9.13
N PRO A 13 -9.49 3.85 7.90
CA PRO A 13 -8.44 2.86 7.67
C PRO A 13 -7.07 3.30 8.18
N TYR A 14 -6.76 4.60 8.10
CA TYR A 14 -5.46 5.12 8.53
C TYR A 14 -5.26 4.92 10.03
N SER A 15 -6.17 5.45 10.86
CA SER A 15 -6.07 5.33 12.32
C SER A 15 -6.10 3.86 12.75
N SER A 16 -6.91 3.05 12.08
CA SER A 16 -7.01 1.61 12.35
C SER A 16 -5.69 0.88 12.09
N LEU A 17 -5.01 1.17 10.98
CA LEU A 17 -3.69 0.60 10.66
C LEU A 17 -2.61 1.04 11.65
N ILE A 18 -2.61 2.31 12.07
CA ILE A 18 -1.67 2.83 13.07
C ILE A 18 -1.89 2.15 14.43
N SER A 19 -3.14 1.90 14.83
CA SER A 19 -3.47 1.19 16.07
C SER A 19 -3.09 -0.29 16.01
N ASN A 20 -3.42 -0.96 14.91
CA ASN A 20 -3.13 -2.37 14.69
C ASN A 20 -3.09 -2.63 13.18
N LEU A 21 -1.90 -2.99 12.66
CA LEU A 21 -1.67 -3.25 11.24
C LEU A 21 -2.64 -4.28 10.64
N TYR A 22 -3.11 -5.24 11.44
CA TYR A 22 -3.97 -6.32 10.97
C TYR A 22 -5.47 -6.01 11.09
N SER A 23 -5.84 -4.86 11.66
CA SER A 23 -7.23 -4.50 12.01
C SER A 23 -8.18 -4.45 10.82
N ILE A 24 -7.69 -4.09 9.63
CA ILE A 24 -8.53 -3.90 8.44
C ILE A 24 -8.43 -5.05 7.43
N GLY A 25 -7.70 -6.12 7.75
CA GLY A 25 -7.67 -7.35 6.94
C GLY A 25 -7.02 -7.23 5.56
N ILE A 26 -6.17 -6.23 5.32
CA ILE A 26 -5.42 -6.08 4.06
C ILE A 26 -4.20 -7.01 3.99
N PHE A 27 -3.72 -7.51 5.13
CA PHE A 27 -2.65 -8.49 5.23
C PHE A 27 -3.19 -9.89 5.48
N LYS A 28 -2.61 -10.89 4.80
CA LYS A 28 -2.86 -12.30 5.16
C LYS A 28 -1.96 -12.62 6.36
N SER A 29 -2.57 -12.70 7.54
CA SER A 29 -1.89 -12.90 8.84
C SER A 29 -0.94 -14.11 8.91
N ALA A 30 -1.11 -15.11 8.04
CA ALA A 30 -0.30 -16.33 8.03
C ALA A 30 0.87 -16.34 7.02
N ILE A 31 0.96 -15.36 6.11
CA ILE A 31 1.89 -15.42 4.96
C ILE A 31 2.88 -14.26 4.95
N ASN A 32 2.51 -13.12 5.51
CA ASN A 32 3.40 -11.98 5.55
C ASN A 32 4.25 -12.10 6.81
N GLY A 33 5.57 -12.16 6.65
CA GLY A 33 6.51 -12.08 7.77
C GLY A 33 6.24 -10.86 8.66
N LEU A 34 7.00 -10.72 9.74
CA LEU A 34 6.77 -9.67 10.73
C LEU A 34 6.79 -8.29 10.07
N LEU A 35 5.68 -7.56 10.24
CA LEU A 35 5.49 -6.23 9.70
C LEU A 35 5.78 -5.20 10.80
N SER A 36 6.62 -4.23 10.47
CA SER A 36 6.91 -3.10 11.34
C SER A 36 6.65 -1.80 10.60
N ILE A 37 6.03 -0.82 11.27
CA ILE A 37 5.95 0.54 10.75
C ILE A 37 7.34 1.17 10.90
N ILE A 38 7.94 1.58 9.78
CA ILE A 38 9.24 2.27 9.81
C ILE A 38 9.10 3.76 9.53
N GLU A 39 8.09 4.18 8.77
CA GLU A 39 7.78 5.59 8.53
C GLU A 39 6.27 5.80 8.44
N LYS A 40 5.81 6.97 8.90
CA LYS A 40 4.43 7.43 8.71
C LYS A 40 4.39 8.93 8.49
N ASN A 41 3.38 9.39 7.75
CA ASN A 41 3.10 10.82 7.59
C ASN A 41 1.62 11.07 7.86
N ASP A 42 1.32 11.65 9.01
CA ASP A 42 -0.07 11.88 9.44
C ASP A 42 -0.77 12.93 8.54
N LYS A 43 -0.03 13.91 8.00
CA LYS A 43 -0.57 14.95 7.10
C LYS A 43 -1.05 14.37 5.77
N TYR A 44 -0.29 13.45 5.20
CA TYR A 44 -0.59 12.82 3.91
C TYR A 44 -1.19 11.42 4.03
N GLN A 45 -1.43 10.97 5.26
CA GLN A 45 -1.92 9.65 5.62
C GLN A 45 -1.19 8.50 4.92
N THR A 46 0.14 8.56 4.94
CA THR A 46 1.00 7.49 4.39
C THR A 46 1.61 6.65 5.50
N ILE A 47 1.81 5.37 5.20
CA ILE A 47 2.49 4.40 6.06
C ILE A 47 3.46 3.60 5.19
N LEU A 48 4.72 3.51 5.62
CA LEU A 48 5.71 2.60 5.07
C LEU A 48 5.97 1.50 6.09
N LEU A 49 5.70 0.27 5.69
CA LEU A 49 6.00 -0.91 6.48
C LEU A 49 7.23 -1.61 5.91
N GLU A 50 8.03 -2.17 6.80
CA GLU A 50 9.06 -3.14 6.45
C GLU A 50 8.52 -4.55 6.69
N ARG A 51 8.76 -5.45 5.74
CA ARG A 51 8.47 -6.88 5.86
C ARG A 51 9.76 -7.60 6.23
N GLN A 52 9.76 -8.26 7.37
CA GLN A 52 10.89 -9.03 7.87
C GLN A 52 10.56 -10.52 7.92
N PHE A 53 11.55 -11.38 7.77
CA PHE A 53 11.46 -12.79 8.18
C PHE A 53 12.54 -13.13 9.19
N ILE A 54 12.31 -14.20 9.94
CA ILE A 54 13.29 -14.76 10.86
C ILE A 54 14.06 -15.82 10.07
N ASP A 55 15.39 -15.70 10.02
CA ASP A 55 16.25 -16.72 9.42
C ASP A 55 16.48 -17.92 10.35
N ASN A 56 17.24 -18.90 9.90
CA ASN A 56 17.55 -20.09 10.69
C ASN A 56 18.37 -19.79 11.98
N SER A 57 18.89 -18.57 12.12
CA SER A 57 19.69 -18.10 13.26
C SER A 57 18.87 -17.23 14.22
N ASN A 58 17.55 -17.15 14.05
CA ASN A 58 16.66 -16.25 14.78
C ASN A 58 16.96 -14.75 14.58
N ILE A 59 17.56 -14.38 13.45
CA ILE A 59 17.85 -12.99 13.10
C ILE A 59 16.77 -12.46 12.16
N TYR A 60 16.34 -11.21 12.39
CA TYR A 60 15.43 -10.51 11.50
C TYR A 60 16.14 -10.05 10.23
N ILE A 61 15.62 -10.46 9.08
CA ILE A 61 16.12 -10.06 7.76
C ILE A 61 15.01 -9.34 7.01
N GLU A 62 15.34 -8.15 6.52
CA GLU A 62 14.50 -7.34 5.63
C GLU A 62 14.23 -8.10 4.31
N SER A 63 12.96 -8.07 3.85
CA SER A 63 12.51 -8.77 2.63
C SER A 63 11.67 -7.91 1.70
N GLY A 64 11.60 -6.61 1.96
CA GLY A 64 10.83 -5.66 1.18
C GLY A 64 9.86 -4.85 2.03
N TYR A 65 8.99 -4.10 1.35
CA TYR A 65 8.22 -3.03 1.95
C TYR A 65 6.75 -3.06 1.51
N TYR A 66 5.87 -2.51 2.33
CA TYR A 66 4.53 -2.10 1.92
C TYR A 66 4.43 -0.59 1.98
N PHE A 67 4.04 0.04 0.87
CA PHE A 67 3.71 1.46 0.86
C PHE A 67 2.20 1.62 0.79
N ILE A 68 1.62 2.23 1.81
CA ILE A 68 0.17 2.41 1.96
C ILE A 68 -0.11 3.91 1.99
N GLN A 69 -1.08 4.34 1.20
CA GLN A 69 -1.62 5.69 1.29
C GLN A 69 -3.14 5.66 1.41
N CYS A 70 -3.66 6.34 2.42
CA CYS A 70 -5.08 6.50 2.65
C CYS A 70 -5.56 7.87 2.16
N PHE A 71 -6.73 7.92 1.53
CA PHE A 71 -7.38 9.14 1.08
C PHE A 71 -8.80 9.21 1.64
N ASN A 72 -9.10 10.27 2.39
CA ASN A 72 -10.44 10.58 2.91
C ASN A 72 -11.41 11.10 1.84
N CYS A 73 -11.04 11.03 0.57
CA CYS A 73 -11.82 11.48 -0.59
C CYS A 73 -11.74 10.43 -1.70
N PRO A 74 -12.59 10.54 -2.74
CA PRO A 74 -12.40 9.76 -3.96
C PRO A 74 -11.03 10.05 -4.59
N CYS A 75 -10.25 9.01 -4.85
CA CYS A 75 -8.95 9.12 -5.50
C CYS A 75 -9.15 9.46 -6.98
N ASN A 76 -8.71 10.66 -7.37
CA ASN A 76 -8.66 11.13 -8.76
C ASN A 76 -7.20 11.24 -9.22
N GLU A 77 -6.96 11.87 -10.37
CA GLU A 77 -5.62 12.01 -10.95
C GLU A 77 -4.63 12.74 -10.04
N ASN A 78 -5.09 13.69 -9.23
CA ASN A 78 -4.23 14.45 -8.31
C ASN A 78 -3.72 13.55 -7.18
N GLU A 79 -4.60 12.81 -6.51
CA GLU A 79 -4.23 11.86 -5.47
C GLU A 79 -3.35 10.75 -6.05
N LEU A 80 -3.67 10.24 -7.24
CA LEU A 80 -2.86 9.25 -7.92
C LEU A 80 -1.45 9.77 -8.25
N LYS A 81 -1.33 11.02 -8.71
CA LYS A 81 -0.03 11.66 -8.98
C LYS A 81 0.79 11.80 -7.69
N GLN A 82 0.16 12.24 -6.60
CA GLN A 82 0.81 12.32 -5.30
C GLN A 82 1.32 10.95 -4.86
N PHE A 83 0.46 9.92 -4.94
CA PHE A 83 0.82 8.54 -4.60
C PHE A 83 2.03 8.06 -5.39
N ARG A 84 2.01 8.26 -6.71
CA ARG A 84 3.10 7.83 -7.60
C ARG A 84 4.42 8.52 -7.29
N ASN A 85 4.40 9.82 -7.00
CA ASN A 85 5.61 10.57 -6.64
C ASN A 85 6.22 10.04 -5.34
N THR A 86 5.38 9.78 -4.32
CA THR A 86 5.85 9.22 -3.06
C THR A 86 6.39 7.79 -3.25
N LEU A 87 5.69 6.95 -4.01
CA LEU A 87 6.15 5.59 -4.32
C LEU A 87 7.51 5.61 -5.04
N GLU A 88 7.68 6.47 -6.05
CA GLU A 88 8.95 6.59 -6.78
C GLU A 88 10.11 6.99 -5.86
N ASN A 89 9.86 7.92 -4.93
CA ASN A 89 10.86 8.33 -3.94
C ASN A 89 11.25 7.18 -3.01
N ILE A 90 10.28 6.44 -2.48
CA ILE A 90 10.52 5.26 -1.63
C ILE A 90 11.34 4.22 -2.38
N VAL A 91 10.95 3.90 -3.62
CA VAL A 91 11.66 2.90 -4.44
C VAL A 91 13.10 3.34 -4.72
N LYS A 92 13.34 4.62 -5.00
CA LYS A 92 14.71 5.13 -5.18
C LYS A 92 15.54 5.03 -3.90
N GLN A 93 14.98 5.42 -2.77
CA GLN A 93 15.72 5.55 -1.51
C GLN A 93 15.92 4.21 -0.79
N LYS A 94 14.90 3.35 -0.75
CA LYS A 94 14.90 2.11 0.03
C LYS A 94 15.34 0.91 -0.80
N THR A 95 15.01 0.87 -2.09
CA THR A 95 15.18 -0.34 -2.91
C THR A 95 16.07 -0.14 -4.13
N LYS A 96 16.81 0.98 -4.18
CA LYS A 96 17.72 1.34 -5.28
C LYS A 96 17.07 1.27 -6.67
N GLY A 97 15.78 1.60 -6.75
CA GLY A 97 15.00 1.58 -7.99
C GLY A 97 14.24 0.28 -8.25
N ASN A 98 14.32 -0.74 -7.39
CA ASN A 98 13.61 -2.00 -7.59
C ASN A 98 12.16 -1.93 -7.11
N TYR A 99 11.23 -1.74 -8.05
CA TYR A 99 9.78 -1.74 -7.80
C TYR A 99 9.20 -3.10 -7.41
N MET A 100 9.97 -4.19 -7.50
CA MET A 100 9.51 -5.52 -7.05
C MET A 100 9.58 -5.69 -5.54
N GLU A 101 10.35 -4.85 -4.85
CA GLU A 101 10.54 -4.90 -3.39
C GLU A 101 9.52 -4.08 -2.61
N VAL A 102 8.69 -3.29 -3.29
CA VAL A 102 7.64 -2.48 -2.64
C VAL A 102 6.29 -2.96 -3.14
N ASP A 103 5.41 -3.34 -2.21
CA ASP A 103 4.02 -3.68 -2.45
C ASP A 103 3.16 -2.40 -2.27
N PRO A 104 2.69 -1.75 -3.36
CA PRO A 104 1.93 -0.50 -3.29
C PRO A 104 0.44 -0.72 -3.03
N ILE A 105 -0.13 0.05 -2.10
CA ILE A 105 -1.52 -0.04 -1.67
C ILE A 105 -2.16 1.35 -1.60
N ILE A 106 -3.31 1.52 -2.26
CA ILE A 106 -4.14 2.71 -2.13
C ILE A 106 -5.44 2.34 -1.43
N ILE A 107 -5.80 3.11 -0.41
CA ILE A 107 -7.08 3.01 0.30
C ILE A 107 -7.81 4.34 0.14
N ALA A 108 -9.02 4.35 -0.40
CA ALA A 108 -9.76 5.59 -0.65
C ALA A 108 -11.27 5.42 -0.47
N VAL A 109 -12.04 6.51 -0.34
CA VAL A 109 -13.51 6.42 -0.30
C VAL A 109 -14.08 5.87 -1.61
N GLY A 110 -13.41 6.17 -2.72
CA GLY A 110 -13.74 5.67 -4.05
C GLY A 110 -12.61 5.95 -5.03
N PHE A 111 -12.81 5.56 -6.29
CA PHE A 111 -11.81 5.75 -7.35
C PHE A 111 -12.49 6.28 -8.61
N SER A 112 -11.91 7.29 -9.23
CA SER A 112 -12.40 7.76 -10.53
C SER A 112 -12.15 6.71 -11.62
N PRO A 113 -12.95 6.70 -12.70
CA PRO A 113 -12.73 5.80 -13.83
C PRO A 113 -11.32 5.90 -14.45
N ASP A 114 -10.78 7.11 -14.54
CA ASP A 114 -9.44 7.36 -15.10
C ASP A 114 -8.34 6.74 -14.24
N VAL A 115 -8.45 6.85 -12.91
CA VAL A 115 -7.53 6.19 -11.97
C VAL A 115 -7.61 4.68 -12.14
N LEU A 116 -8.82 4.11 -12.22
CA LEU A 116 -8.99 2.68 -12.42
C LEU A 116 -8.39 2.21 -13.75
N ASN A 117 -8.59 2.96 -14.83
CA ASN A 117 -7.98 2.65 -16.13
C ASN A 117 -6.45 2.71 -16.06
N PHE A 118 -5.88 3.74 -15.44
CA PHE A 118 -4.44 3.84 -15.22
C PHE A 118 -3.90 2.64 -14.45
N ILE A 119 -4.51 2.29 -13.31
CA ILE A 119 -4.05 1.18 -12.47
C ILE A 119 -4.16 -0.15 -13.22
N TYR A 120 -5.21 -0.34 -14.00
CA TYR A 120 -5.36 -1.51 -14.86
C TYR A 120 -4.19 -1.65 -15.85
N GLN A 121 -3.78 -0.57 -16.51
CA GLN A 121 -2.62 -0.61 -17.41
C GLN A 121 -1.31 -0.79 -16.64
N TYR A 122 -1.11 -0.09 -15.52
CA TYR A 122 0.07 -0.22 -14.68
C TYR A 122 0.28 -1.67 -14.23
N ASN A 123 -0.78 -2.33 -13.76
CA ASN A 123 -0.73 -3.70 -13.21
C ASN A 123 -0.41 -4.77 -14.26
N ARG A 124 -0.41 -4.43 -15.56
CA ARG A 124 0.01 -5.33 -16.65
C ARG A 124 1.52 -5.26 -16.93
N ILE A 125 2.21 -4.26 -16.38
CA ILE A 125 3.65 -4.04 -16.61
C ILE A 125 4.46 -5.06 -15.79
N GLN A 126 5.40 -5.73 -16.44
CA GLN A 126 6.34 -6.64 -15.77
C GLN A 126 7.37 -5.87 -14.93
N ARG A 127 7.97 -6.52 -13.93
CA ARG A 127 9.01 -5.97 -13.03
C ARG A 127 8.51 -4.87 -12.07
N ARG A 128 7.21 -4.83 -11.79
CA ARG A 128 6.61 -4.00 -10.74
C ARG A 128 5.57 -4.82 -9.98
N LYS A 129 5.43 -4.59 -8.69
CA LYS A 129 4.30 -5.15 -7.93
C LYS A 129 3.00 -4.45 -8.34
N PRO A 130 1.88 -5.18 -8.45
CA PRO A 130 0.60 -4.56 -8.77
C PRO A 130 0.14 -3.64 -7.64
N ILE A 131 -0.41 -2.48 -7.99
CA ILE A 131 -1.08 -1.59 -7.05
C ILE A 131 -2.40 -2.23 -6.62
N GLN A 132 -2.53 -2.41 -5.32
CA GLN A 132 -3.75 -2.95 -4.70
C GLN A 132 -4.68 -1.81 -4.32
N LEU A 133 -5.96 -1.95 -4.62
CA LEU A 133 -6.97 -0.93 -4.36
C LEU A 133 -7.98 -1.44 -3.34
N PHE A 134 -8.20 -0.62 -2.31
CA PHE A 134 -9.23 -0.83 -1.31
C PHE A 134 -10.13 0.39 -1.22
N SER A 135 -11.45 0.17 -1.22
CA SER A 135 -12.42 1.22 -0.95
C SER A 135 -12.99 1.10 0.45
N TYR A 136 -13.48 2.20 1.01
CA TYR A 136 -14.15 2.23 2.30
C TYR A 136 -15.25 3.29 2.36
N GLY A 137 -16.08 3.23 3.40
CA GLY A 137 -17.30 4.03 3.48
C GLY A 137 -18.50 3.35 2.81
N GLU A 138 -19.63 4.05 2.80
CA GLU A 138 -20.91 3.57 2.23
C GLU A 138 -20.85 3.40 0.71
#